data_AF-A0A512NPT8-F1
#
_entry.id   AF-A0A512NPT8-F1
#
_cell.length_a   1.000
_cell.length_b   1.000
_cell.length_c   1.000
_cell.angle_alpha   90.00
_cell.angle_beta   90.00
_cell.angle_gamma   90.00
#
_symmetry.space_group_name_H-M   'P 1'
#
loop_
_entity.id
_entity.type
_entity.pdbx_description
1 polymer ?
#
loop_
_entity_poly.entity_id
_entity_poly.type
_entity_poly.pdbx_seq_one_letter_code
_entity_poly.pdbx_strand_id
1 'polypeptide(L)'
;MIFVHGNGDSSALWINNFWRFEANGFKRNQLFAIDFAYPNARREDAKPEFFRSSAEEQMKELAAFVEQVLKTTNRRKVALVGSSRGGNAIRSFLKNGGGAQFVSHAVLCGTPNKGIINSDSGLGAVLVGSEFNGAYSFLKDLNAGPDDLIPGVEMMAIRSDTNDKYSQPDGRFVGAPGKPTGVSYDSSELRGAKNVILDGLDHREVAFNKLAFGAMFEFITGKPPGNLFITQEPLPVLNGKVTGVSDGGVYTNLPVAEAEVEIFEVDVKTGERKTTTPAHRKVTGKDGVWGPFIGKSDAYYEFVLHMAAQPITHTYRSPFLRSSDVVHLRPGVFAKGDEQAAAVVTMSRPRGYFGIGRDKFSLDGKVPPGINDGVPGASTGKLAFEPGPRTVLAVFNNETIPARTWPVKENHLVVAEFLN
;
A
#
# COMPACT_ATOMS: atom_id res chain seq x y z
N MET A 1 -10.71 8.43 -12.59
CA MET A 1 -9.57 7.50 -12.50
C MET A 1 -9.77 6.64 -11.27
N ILE A 2 -9.47 5.35 -11.36
CA ILE A 2 -9.58 4.39 -10.27
C ILE A 2 -8.20 3.82 -9.99
N PHE A 3 -7.81 3.86 -8.72
CA PHE A 3 -6.58 3.26 -8.22
C PHE A 3 -6.85 1.92 -7.53
N VAL A 4 -6.00 0.92 -7.78
CA VAL A 4 -6.20 -0.48 -7.39
C VAL A 4 -4.97 -0.95 -6.61
N HIS A 5 -5.12 -1.17 -5.30
CA HIS A 5 -4.00 -1.51 -4.42
C HIS A 5 -3.51 -2.97 -4.59
N GLY A 6 -2.33 -3.24 -4.03
CA GLY A 6 -1.66 -4.54 -4.08
C GLY A 6 -2.15 -5.56 -3.05
N ASN A 7 -1.45 -6.69 -3.00
CA ASN A 7 -1.75 -7.80 -2.11
C ASN A 7 -1.59 -7.40 -0.63
N GLY A 8 -2.64 -7.58 0.17
CA GLY A 8 -2.63 -7.26 1.60
C GLY A 8 -2.68 -5.77 1.96
N ASP A 9 -2.56 -4.88 0.97
CA ASP A 9 -2.62 -3.42 1.15
C ASP A 9 -4.07 -2.91 1.24
N SER A 10 -4.25 -1.60 1.32
CA SER A 10 -5.54 -0.90 1.26
C SER A 10 -5.47 0.29 0.31
N SER A 11 -6.62 0.91 0.06
CA SER A 11 -6.72 2.09 -0.78
C SER A 11 -5.91 3.29 -0.26
N ALA A 12 -5.57 3.30 1.05
CA ALA A 12 -4.82 4.38 1.72
C ALA A 12 -3.40 4.59 1.19
N LEU A 13 -2.81 3.61 0.51
CA LEU A 13 -1.50 3.77 -0.10
C LEU A 13 -1.54 4.84 -1.22
N TRP A 14 -2.69 5.07 -1.84
CA TRP A 14 -2.86 6.02 -2.94
C TRP A 14 -2.99 7.49 -2.53
N ILE A 15 -2.98 7.81 -1.22
CA ILE A 15 -3.15 9.19 -0.72
C ILE A 15 -2.21 10.20 -1.39
N ASN A 16 -0.92 9.86 -1.56
CA ASN A 16 0.05 10.76 -2.20
C ASN A 16 -0.24 10.95 -3.68
N ASN A 17 -0.72 9.92 -4.37
CA ASN A 17 -1.13 10.05 -5.76
C ASN A 17 -2.38 10.93 -5.87
N PHE A 18 -3.39 10.76 -5.00
CA PHE A 18 -4.56 11.65 -4.98
C PHE A 18 -4.13 13.10 -4.87
N TRP A 19 -3.27 13.41 -3.90
CA TRP A 19 -2.78 14.76 -3.69
C TRP A 19 -1.96 15.32 -4.85
N ARG A 20 -1.12 14.50 -5.50
CA ARG A 20 -0.38 14.93 -6.69
C ARG A 20 -1.31 15.19 -7.88
N PHE A 21 -2.33 14.36 -8.10
CA PHE A 21 -3.31 14.61 -9.15
C PHE A 21 -4.14 15.87 -8.88
N GLU A 22 -4.55 16.11 -7.64
CA GLU A 22 -5.27 17.33 -7.23
C GLU A 22 -4.41 18.59 -7.38
N ALA A 23 -3.14 18.53 -6.98
CA ALA A 23 -2.17 19.60 -7.21
C ALA A 23 -1.97 19.92 -8.71
N ASN A 24 -2.37 19.00 -9.59
CA ASN A 24 -2.33 19.16 -11.05
C ASN A 24 -3.73 19.31 -11.68
N GLY A 25 -4.73 19.73 -10.89
CA GLY A 25 -6.04 20.18 -11.39
C GLY A 25 -7.12 19.11 -11.49
N PHE A 26 -6.87 17.88 -11.07
CA PHE A 26 -7.95 16.90 -10.90
C PHE A 26 -8.83 17.28 -9.73
N LYS A 27 -10.15 17.14 -9.88
CA LYS A 27 -11.10 17.31 -8.77
C LYS A 27 -11.15 16.03 -7.95
N ARG A 28 -11.33 16.15 -6.63
CA ARG A 28 -11.50 15.02 -5.69
C ARG A 28 -12.50 13.98 -6.20
N ASN A 29 -13.65 14.43 -6.71
CA ASN A 29 -14.72 13.57 -7.23
C ASN A 29 -14.41 12.91 -8.60
N GLN A 30 -13.19 13.04 -9.11
CA GLN A 30 -12.68 12.33 -10.29
C GLN A 30 -11.68 11.23 -9.92
N LEU A 31 -11.28 11.14 -8.64
CA LEU A 31 -10.28 10.24 -8.12
C LEU A 31 -10.95 9.25 -7.17
N PHE A 32 -10.79 7.97 -7.47
CA PHE A 32 -11.40 6.87 -6.72
C PHE A 32 -10.35 5.83 -6.45
N ALA A 33 -10.43 5.13 -5.32
CA ALA A 33 -9.58 4.00 -5.03
C ALA A 33 -10.46 2.88 -4.48
N ILE A 34 -10.32 1.69 -5.06
CA ILE A 34 -11.00 0.50 -4.54
C ILE A 34 -10.26 0.04 -3.28
N ASP A 35 -11.02 -0.46 -2.31
CA ASP A 35 -10.51 -1.06 -1.09
C ASP A 35 -11.04 -2.49 -0.99
N PHE A 36 -10.29 -3.46 -1.55
CA PHE A 36 -10.75 -4.84 -1.69
C PHE A 36 -11.01 -5.47 -0.32
N ALA A 37 -12.20 -6.02 -0.09
CA ALA A 37 -12.61 -6.55 1.21
C ALA A 37 -11.59 -7.54 1.81
N TYR A 38 -11.10 -8.47 0.98
CA TYR A 38 -10.06 -9.43 1.34
C TYR A 38 -8.83 -9.22 0.45
N PRO A 39 -7.89 -8.34 0.85
CA PRO A 39 -6.82 -7.88 -0.03
C PRO A 39 -5.73 -8.92 -0.27
N ASN A 40 -5.65 -9.96 0.58
CA ASN A 40 -4.67 -11.03 0.46
C ASN A 40 -5.16 -12.12 -0.51
N ALA A 41 -4.29 -12.54 -1.42
CA ALA A 41 -4.49 -13.67 -2.30
C ALA A 41 -4.52 -14.98 -1.51
N ARG A 42 -5.26 -15.96 -2.02
CA ARG A 42 -5.18 -17.35 -1.56
C ARG A 42 -3.79 -17.93 -1.82
N ARG A 43 -3.36 -18.88 -0.99
CA ARG A 43 -2.11 -19.63 -1.23
C ARG A 43 -2.19 -20.45 -2.50
N GLU A 44 -3.34 -21.11 -2.69
CA GLU A 44 -3.73 -21.79 -3.92
C GLU A 44 -5.05 -21.15 -4.40
N ASP A 45 -5.04 -20.53 -5.58
CA ASP A 45 -6.15 -19.68 -6.06
C ASP A 45 -7.50 -20.43 -6.11
N ALA A 46 -7.44 -21.69 -6.56
CA ALA A 46 -8.60 -22.57 -6.71
C ALA A 46 -9.13 -23.14 -5.38
N LYS A 47 -8.38 -23.04 -4.28
CA LYS A 47 -8.80 -23.58 -2.97
C LYS A 47 -9.34 -22.46 -2.09
N PRO A 48 -10.59 -22.55 -1.62
CA PRO A 48 -11.12 -21.59 -0.66
C PRO A 48 -10.22 -21.44 0.56
N GLU A 49 -10.00 -20.21 0.99
CA GLU A 49 -9.19 -19.87 2.16
C GLU A 49 -9.83 -18.68 2.85
N PHE A 50 -10.05 -18.78 4.17
CA PHE A 50 -10.71 -17.71 4.93
C PHE A 50 -9.90 -16.40 4.88
N PHE A 51 -10.63 -15.27 4.86
CA PHE A 51 -10.07 -13.91 4.88
C PHE A 51 -9.15 -13.56 3.69
N ARG A 52 -9.18 -14.37 2.63
CA ARG A 52 -8.40 -14.21 1.39
C ARG A 52 -9.31 -14.34 0.17
N SER A 53 -8.95 -13.68 -0.91
CA SER A 53 -9.69 -13.71 -2.18
C SER A 53 -8.94 -14.49 -3.26
N SER A 54 -9.68 -15.15 -4.15
CA SER A 54 -9.12 -15.60 -5.43
C SER A 54 -8.94 -14.43 -6.40
N ALA A 55 -8.22 -14.66 -7.48
CA ALA A 55 -8.09 -13.74 -8.60
C ALA A 55 -9.45 -13.43 -9.24
N GLU A 56 -10.35 -14.42 -9.33
CA GLU A 56 -11.71 -14.24 -9.88
C GLU A 56 -12.58 -13.36 -8.97
N GLU A 57 -12.55 -13.57 -7.66
CA GLU A 57 -13.28 -12.74 -6.68
C GLU A 57 -12.79 -11.29 -6.74
N GLN A 58 -11.46 -11.10 -6.78
CA GLN A 58 -10.87 -9.77 -6.88
C GLN A 58 -11.25 -9.07 -8.19
N MET A 59 -11.26 -9.79 -9.32
CA MET A 59 -11.72 -9.26 -10.60
C MET A 59 -13.19 -8.81 -10.54
N LYS A 60 -14.08 -9.62 -9.97
CA LYS A 60 -15.51 -9.30 -9.84
C LYS A 60 -15.75 -8.08 -8.96
N GLU A 61 -15.01 -7.96 -7.85
CA GLU A 61 -15.07 -6.78 -6.98
C GLU A 61 -14.62 -5.50 -7.71
N LEU A 62 -13.54 -5.59 -8.51
CA LEU A 62 -13.09 -4.48 -9.35
C LEU A 62 -14.14 -4.11 -10.40
N ALA A 63 -14.74 -5.08 -11.08
CA ALA A 63 -15.79 -4.85 -12.08
C ALA A 63 -16.97 -4.08 -11.49
N ALA A 64 -17.48 -4.53 -10.33
CA ALA A 64 -18.58 -3.88 -9.63
C ALA A 64 -18.22 -2.43 -9.21
N PHE A 65 -17.00 -2.21 -8.74
CA PHE A 65 -16.54 -0.87 -8.38
C PHE A 65 -16.42 0.06 -9.60
N VAL A 66 -15.93 -0.44 -10.74
CA VAL A 66 -15.88 0.32 -12.01
C VAL A 66 -17.27 0.74 -12.43
N GLU A 67 -18.24 -0.18 -12.44
CA GLU A 67 -19.64 0.13 -12.76
C GLU A 67 -20.23 1.20 -11.83
N GLN A 68 -19.97 1.10 -10.53
CA GLN A 68 -20.40 2.09 -9.55
C GLN A 68 -19.81 3.48 -9.83
N VAL A 69 -18.51 3.55 -10.14
CA VAL A 69 -17.84 4.82 -10.46
C VAL A 69 -18.37 5.42 -11.77
N LEU A 70 -18.58 4.61 -12.81
CA LEU A 70 -19.17 5.08 -14.08
C LEU A 70 -20.56 5.66 -13.85
N LYS A 71 -21.41 4.98 -13.08
CA LYS A 71 -22.75 5.45 -12.71
C LYS A 71 -22.69 6.76 -11.92
N THR A 72 -21.83 6.82 -10.91
CA THR A 72 -21.70 8.00 -10.03
C THR A 72 -21.20 9.23 -10.77
N THR A 73 -20.29 9.04 -11.73
CA THR A 73 -19.64 10.14 -12.45
C THR A 73 -20.31 10.47 -13.79
N ASN A 74 -21.29 9.67 -14.23
CA ASN A 74 -21.89 9.72 -15.56
C ASN A 74 -20.83 9.71 -16.68
N ARG A 75 -19.77 8.91 -16.52
CA ARG A 75 -18.71 8.74 -17.52
C ARG A 75 -18.89 7.41 -18.26
N ARG A 76 -18.39 7.36 -19.49
CA ARG A 76 -18.41 6.15 -20.33
C ARG A 76 -17.21 5.24 -20.09
N LYS A 77 -16.07 5.82 -19.73
CA LYS A 77 -14.82 5.10 -19.47
C LYS A 77 -14.10 5.67 -18.26
N VAL A 78 -13.30 4.83 -17.61
CA VAL A 78 -12.34 5.20 -16.58
C VAL A 78 -10.90 4.98 -17.06
N ALA A 79 -9.94 5.52 -16.33
CA ALA A 79 -8.54 5.09 -16.37
C ALA A 79 -8.26 4.29 -15.09
N LEU A 80 -7.57 3.16 -15.22
CA LEU A 80 -7.21 2.27 -14.11
C LEU A 80 -5.70 2.34 -13.85
N VAL A 81 -5.32 2.45 -12.59
CA VAL A 81 -3.91 2.40 -12.15
C VAL A 81 -3.79 1.34 -11.06
N GLY A 82 -2.99 0.31 -11.28
CA GLY A 82 -2.82 -0.80 -10.35
C GLY A 82 -1.40 -0.91 -9.83
N SER A 83 -1.24 -1.19 -8.53
CA SER A 83 0.06 -1.54 -7.93
C SER A 83 0.11 -3.04 -7.65
N SER A 84 1.23 -3.70 -7.95
CA SER A 84 1.45 -5.11 -7.58
C SER A 84 0.28 -6.00 -8.05
N ARG A 85 -0.28 -6.84 -7.18
CA ARG A 85 -1.49 -7.67 -7.41
C ARG A 85 -2.64 -6.91 -8.09
N GLY A 86 -2.87 -5.65 -7.73
CA GLY A 86 -3.94 -4.83 -8.30
C GLY A 86 -3.84 -4.66 -9.82
N GLY A 87 -2.64 -4.73 -10.39
CA GLY A 87 -2.49 -4.74 -11.84
C GLY A 87 -2.94 -6.04 -12.50
N ASN A 88 -2.77 -7.19 -11.85
CA ASN A 88 -3.30 -8.46 -12.34
C ASN A 88 -4.84 -8.51 -12.24
N ALA A 89 -5.43 -7.86 -11.22
CA ALA A 89 -6.88 -7.65 -11.17
C ALA A 89 -7.37 -6.82 -12.37
N ILE A 90 -6.65 -5.74 -12.74
CA ILE A 90 -6.94 -4.94 -13.93
C ILE A 90 -6.84 -5.79 -15.19
N ARG A 91 -5.74 -6.54 -15.37
CA ARG A 91 -5.55 -7.42 -16.54
C ARG A 91 -6.67 -8.45 -16.67
N SER A 92 -7.04 -9.10 -15.57
CA SER A 92 -8.15 -10.05 -15.53
C SER A 92 -9.48 -9.39 -15.87
N PHE A 93 -9.77 -8.21 -15.32
CA PHE A 93 -10.99 -7.47 -15.65
C PHE A 93 -11.06 -7.11 -17.13
N LEU A 94 -9.95 -6.67 -17.72
CA LEU A 94 -9.88 -6.32 -19.13
C LEU A 94 -10.04 -7.53 -20.06
N LYS A 95 -9.31 -8.63 -19.78
CA LYS A 95 -9.26 -9.82 -20.64
C LYS A 95 -10.47 -10.75 -20.44
N ASN A 96 -10.84 -10.99 -19.19
CA ASN A 96 -11.79 -12.04 -18.79
C ASN A 96 -13.11 -11.46 -18.24
N GLY A 97 -13.06 -10.27 -17.65
CA GLY A 97 -14.21 -9.60 -17.03
C GLY A 97 -15.02 -8.69 -17.95
N GLY A 98 -14.73 -8.64 -19.26
CA GLY A 98 -15.43 -7.77 -20.22
C GLY A 98 -15.16 -6.27 -20.03
N GLY A 99 -14.10 -5.92 -19.30
CA GLY A 99 -13.80 -4.54 -18.88
C GLY A 99 -13.30 -3.60 -19.97
N ALA A 100 -12.85 -4.12 -21.12
CA ALA A 100 -12.22 -3.32 -22.18
C ALA A 100 -13.09 -2.14 -22.66
N GLN A 101 -14.41 -2.33 -22.76
CA GLN A 101 -15.34 -1.27 -23.17
C GLN A 101 -15.45 -0.11 -22.17
N PHE A 102 -15.10 -0.34 -20.90
CA PHE A 102 -15.22 0.60 -19.80
C PHE A 102 -13.91 1.31 -19.46
N VAL A 103 -12.80 0.94 -20.10
CA VAL A 103 -11.47 1.44 -19.76
C VAL A 103 -10.86 2.16 -20.96
N SER A 104 -10.23 3.29 -20.68
CA SER A 104 -9.47 4.09 -21.66
C SER A 104 -7.97 3.82 -21.55
N HIS A 105 -7.47 3.79 -20.32
CA HIS A 105 -6.06 3.60 -20.00
C HIS A 105 -5.90 2.61 -18.85
N ALA A 106 -4.87 1.77 -18.91
CA ALA A 106 -4.45 0.90 -17.82
C ALA A 106 -2.95 1.10 -17.55
N VAL A 107 -2.61 1.48 -16.31
CA VAL A 107 -1.22 1.63 -15.86
C VAL A 107 -0.91 0.61 -14.77
N LEU A 108 0.06 -0.26 -15.03
CA LEU A 108 0.43 -1.37 -14.15
C LEU A 108 1.80 -1.12 -13.51
N CYS A 109 1.84 -0.94 -12.20
CA CYS A 109 3.01 -0.48 -11.46
C CYS A 109 3.58 -1.62 -10.60
N GLY A 110 4.78 -2.10 -10.95
CA GLY A 110 5.40 -3.25 -10.27
C GLY A 110 4.50 -4.49 -10.27
N THR A 111 3.64 -4.63 -11.26
CA THR A 111 2.70 -5.75 -11.33
C THR A 111 3.48 -7.01 -11.71
N PRO A 112 3.32 -8.12 -10.97
CA PRO A 112 3.98 -9.39 -11.30
C PRO A 112 3.32 -10.02 -12.53
N ASN A 113 3.54 -9.40 -13.69
CA ASN A 113 2.86 -9.72 -14.96
C ASN A 113 3.22 -11.12 -15.45
N LYS A 114 4.47 -11.56 -15.22
CA LYS A 114 4.96 -12.92 -15.47
C LYS A 114 5.10 -13.77 -14.20
N GLY A 115 4.54 -13.29 -13.08
CA GLY A 115 4.64 -13.92 -11.77
C GLY A 115 5.84 -13.44 -10.96
N ILE A 116 5.95 -13.93 -9.72
CA ILE A 116 7.13 -13.76 -8.85
C ILE A 116 8.04 -15.01 -8.87
N ILE A 117 7.48 -16.09 -9.43
CA ILE A 117 8.12 -17.33 -9.87
C ILE A 117 7.44 -17.68 -11.19
N ASN A 118 8.15 -18.29 -12.11
CA ASN A 118 7.60 -18.93 -13.30
C ASN A 118 8.22 -20.33 -13.40
N SER A 119 7.63 -21.28 -12.68
CA SER A 119 8.18 -22.63 -12.59
C SER A 119 7.13 -23.67 -12.21
N ASP A 120 7.06 -24.74 -13.00
CA ASP A 120 6.24 -25.93 -12.73
C ASP A 120 6.96 -26.98 -11.86
N SER A 121 8.28 -26.85 -11.65
CA SER A 121 9.10 -27.84 -10.90
C SER A 121 10.36 -27.30 -10.21
N GLY A 122 10.85 -26.11 -10.57
CA GLY A 122 12.20 -25.61 -10.29
C GLY A 122 12.43 -24.91 -8.95
N LEU A 123 11.43 -24.88 -8.07
CA LEU A 123 11.53 -24.28 -6.73
C LEU A 123 10.94 -25.17 -5.63
N GLY A 124 10.87 -26.49 -5.86
CA GLY A 124 10.40 -27.44 -4.85
C GLY A 124 8.94 -27.26 -4.45
N ALA A 125 8.05 -26.99 -5.44
CA ALA A 125 6.62 -26.76 -5.25
C ALA A 125 6.22 -25.48 -4.49
N VAL A 126 7.12 -24.49 -4.36
CA VAL A 126 6.77 -23.17 -3.84
C VAL A 126 5.77 -22.47 -4.78
N LEU A 127 4.68 -21.93 -4.21
CA LEU A 127 3.60 -21.24 -4.94
C LEU A 127 2.90 -22.09 -6.02
N VAL A 128 2.87 -23.42 -5.86
CA VAL A 128 1.98 -24.28 -6.64
C VAL A 128 0.53 -23.81 -6.47
N GLY A 129 -0.18 -23.63 -7.57
CA GLY A 129 -1.58 -23.20 -7.56
C GLY A 129 -1.79 -21.72 -7.26
N SER A 130 -0.75 -20.96 -6.95
CA SER A 130 -0.84 -19.54 -6.63
C SER A 130 -1.07 -18.69 -7.88
N GLU A 131 -1.87 -17.63 -7.76
CA GLU A 131 -2.01 -16.60 -8.80
C GLU A 131 -0.70 -15.83 -9.09
N PHE A 132 0.34 -15.97 -8.25
CA PHE A 132 1.65 -15.34 -8.45
C PHE A 132 2.67 -16.23 -9.15
N ASN A 133 2.33 -17.46 -9.53
CA ASN A 133 3.22 -18.33 -10.30
C ASN A 133 2.88 -18.25 -11.79
N GLY A 134 3.81 -17.73 -12.59
CA GLY A 134 3.70 -17.57 -14.04
C GLY A 134 3.40 -18.87 -14.79
N ALA A 135 3.72 -20.02 -14.19
CA ALA A 135 3.47 -21.32 -14.75
C ALA A 135 2.08 -21.90 -14.40
N TYR A 136 1.25 -21.20 -13.63
CA TYR A 136 -0.09 -21.65 -13.25
C TYR A 136 -1.20 -20.97 -14.05
N SER A 137 -2.40 -21.56 -13.99
CA SER A 137 -3.54 -21.27 -14.85
C SER A 137 -3.82 -19.78 -15.02
N PHE A 138 -3.88 -19.02 -13.92
CA PHE A 138 -4.20 -17.60 -13.95
C PHE A 138 -3.23 -16.78 -14.80
N LEU A 139 -1.91 -16.90 -14.56
CA LEU A 139 -0.93 -16.13 -15.31
C LEU A 139 -0.63 -16.74 -16.69
N LYS A 140 -0.75 -18.06 -16.87
CA LYS A 140 -0.73 -18.69 -18.20
C LYS A 140 -1.85 -18.12 -19.07
N ASP A 141 -3.05 -17.99 -18.53
CA ASP A 141 -4.19 -17.37 -19.23
C ASP A 141 -3.93 -15.90 -19.54
N LEU A 142 -3.58 -15.07 -18.54
CA LEU A 142 -3.34 -13.64 -18.77
C LEU A 142 -2.22 -13.37 -19.78
N ASN A 143 -1.18 -14.22 -19.81
CA ASN A 143 -0.04 -14.11 -20.74
C ASN A 143 -0.23 -14.91 -22.05
N ALA A 144 -1.38 -15.57 -22.26
CA ALA A 144 -1.64 -16.25 -23.52
C ALA A 144 -1.77 -15.26 -24.69
N GLY A 145 -1.23 -15.62 -25.84
CA GLY A 145 -1.22 -14.80 -27.05
C GLY A 145 0.16 -14.18 -27.37
N PRO A 146 0.27 -13.49 -28.51
CA PRO A 146 1.54 -12.91 -28.97
C PRO A 146 1.97 -11.69 -28.13
N ASP A 147 1.02 -10.93 -27.59
CA ASP A 147 1.26 -9.72 -26.79
C ASP A 147 0.32 -9.66 -25.57
N ASP A 148 0.46 -8.60 -24.77
CA ASP A 148 -0.39 -8.35 -23.60
C ASP A 148 -1.41 -7.23 -23.83
N LEU A 149 -1.65 -6.83 -25.09
CA LEU A 149 -2.52 -5.70 -25.45
C LEU A 149 -4.00 -6.07 -25.39
N ILE A 150 -4.83 -5.06 -25.09
CA ILE A 150 -6.28 -5.17 -25.09
C ILE A 150 -6.84 -4.14 -26.07
N PRO A 151 -7.58 -4.57 -27.12
CA PRO A 151 -8.13 -3.65 -28.11
C PRO A 151 -8.97 -2.53 -27.48
N GLY A 152 -8.66 -1.28 -27.84
CA GLY A 152 -9.38 -0.09 -27.36
C GLY A 152 -8.98 0.39 -25.96
N VAL A 153 -7.90 -0.15 -25.38
CA VAL A 153 -7.32 0.29 -24.10
C VAL A 153 -5.83 0.60 -24.30
N GLU A 154 -5.44 1.82 -23.96
CA GLU A 154 -4.02 2.22 -23.92
C GLU A 154 -3.37 1.61 -22.67
N MET A 155 -2.28 0.87 -22.84
CA MET A 155 -1.61 0.16 -21.75
C MET A 155 -0.18 0.64 -21.51
N MET A 156 0.19 0.78 -20.24
CA MET A 156 1.55 1.07 -19.81
C MET A 156 1.92 0.22 -18.58
N ALA A 157 3.14 -0.30 -18.55
CA ALA A 157 3.75 -0.79 -17.32
C ALA A 157 4.80 0.20 -16.80
N ILE A 158 4.88 0.34 -15.48
CA ILE A 158 5.96 1.03 -14.79
C ILE A 158 6.66 -0.01 -13.94
N ARG A 159 7.96 -0.19 -14.15
CA ARG A 159 8.77 -1.14 -13.39
C ARG A 159 10.02 -0.51 -12.80
N SER A 160 10.58 -1.22 -11.84
CA SER A 160 11.91 -0.96 -11.31
C SER A 160 12.95 -1.34 -12.35
N ASP A 161 14.12 -0.72 -12.29
CA ASP A 161 15.31 -1.22 -12.98
C ASP A 161 15.70 -2.61 -12.46
N THR A 162 15.94 -2.74 -11.15
CA THR A 162 16.51 -3.93 -10.50
C THR A 162 16.10 -4.12 -9.02
N ASN A 163 15.43 -3.13 -8.41
CA ASN A 163 15.08 -3.09 -6.98
C ASN A 163 13.67 -3.62 -6.63
N ASP A 164 12.94 -4.18 -7.59
CA ASP A 164 11.70 -4.89 -7.30
C ASP A 164 11.98 -6.31 -6.78
N LYS A 165 11.80 -6.53 -5.48
CA LYS A 165 12.02 -7.83 -4.82
C LYS A 165 11.21 -9.00 -5.40
N TYR A 166 10.13 -8.72 -6.12
CA TYR A 166 9.27 -9.72 -6.77
C TYR A 166 9.58 -9.92 -8.25
N SER A 167 10.49 -9.14 -8.83
CA SER A 167 11.04 -9.31 -10.18
C SER A 167 12.53 -9.61 -10.09
N GLN A 168 12.89 -10.73 -9.45
CA GLN A 168 14.29 -11.12 -9.18
C GLN A 168 14.61 -12.49 -9.79
N PRO A 169 15.76 -12.67 -10.46
CA PRO A 169 16.18 -13.98 -10.97
C PRO A 169 16.46 -15.00 -9.85
N ASP A 170 16.86 -14.52 -8.67
CA ASP A 170 17.16 -15.34 -7.50
C ASP A 170 15.97 -15.45 -6.54
N GLY A 171 15.69 -16.67 -6.07
CA GLY A 171 14.53 -17.01 -5.25
C GLY A 171 14.59 -16.60 -3.77
N ARG A 172 15.54 -15.76 -3.34
CA ARG A 172 15.66 -15.37 -1.92
C ARG A 172 14.38 -14.78 -1.32
N PHE A 173 13.65 -13.96 -2.08
CA PHE A 173 12.44 -13.27 -1.61
C PHE A 173 11.20 -14.16 -1.58
N VAL A 174 11.29 -15.36 -2.15
CA VAL A 174 10.26 -16.41 -2.07
C VAL A 174 10.70 -17.56 -1.16
N GLY A 175 11.74 -17.35 -0.34
CA GLY A 175 12.20 -18.33 0.66
C GLY A 175 13.11 -19.43 0.10
N ALA A 176 13.70 -19.22 -1.08
CA ALA A 176 14.52 -20.21 -1.76
C ALA A 176 15.78 -19.59 -2.39
N PRO A 177 16.70 -19.05 -1.57
CA PRO A 177 17.91 -18.40 -2.04
C PRO A 177 18.79 -19.34 -2.88
N GLY A 178 19.42 -18.81 -3.93
CA GLY A 178 20.27 -19.54 -4.86
C GLY A 178 19.52 -20.32 -5.94
N LYS A 179 18.17 -20.40 -5.87
CA LYS A 179 17.36 -21.09 -6.87
C LYS A 179 16.77 -20.10 -7.88
N PRO A 180 16.77 -20.43 -9.18
CA PRO A 180 16.21 -19.54 -10.20
C PRO A 180 14.68 -19.47 -10.06
N THR A 181 14.15 -18.25 -10.07
CA THR A 181 12.69 -18.02 -10.06
C THR A 181 12.04 -18.28 -11.41
N GLY A 182 12.80 -18.24 -12.51
CA GLY A 182 12.25 -18.19 -13.87
C GLY A 182 11.67 -16.82 -14.25
N VAL A 183 11.85 -15.81 -13.38
CA VAL A 183 11.55 -14.41 -13.67
C VAL A 183 12.85 -13.60 -13.70
N SER A 184 12.77 -12.36 -14.15
CA SER A 184 13.89 -11.44 -14.38
C SER A 184 13.46 -10.01 -14.04
N TYR A 185 14.38 -9.06 -14.08
CA TYR A 185 14.11 -7.66 -13.72
C TYR A 185 13.03 -6.98 -14.59
N ASP A 186 12.87 -7.44 -15.83
CA ASP A 186 11.86 -7.01 -16.79
C ASP A 186 10.55 -7.81 -16.73
N SER A 187 10.38 -8.75 -15.79
CA SER A 187 9.17 -9.58 -15.69
C SER A 187 7.89 -8.83 -15.30
N SER A 188 8.02 -7.56 -14.92
CA SER A 188 6.89 -6.64 -14.75
C SER A 188 6.48 -5.93 -16.05
N GLU A 189 7.17 -6.14 -17.17
CA GLU A 189 6.82 -5.54 -18.46
C GLU A 189 5.58 -6.17 -19.10
N LEU A 190 4.92 -5.40 -19.95
CA LEU A 190 3.83 -5.83 -20.83
C LEU A 190 4.34 -5.87 -22.28
N ARG A 191 4.19 -7.02 -22.94
CA ARG A 191 4.56 -7.21 -24.34
C ARG A 191 3.68 -6.33 -25.22
N GLY A 192 4.29 -5.56 -26.11
CA GLY A 192 3.60 -4.67 -27.06
C GLY A 192 3.12 -3.33 -26.49
N ALA A 193 3.18 -3.13 -25.18
CA ALA A 193 2.75 -1.90 -24.52
C ALA A 193 3.94 -0.95 -24.27
N LYS A 194 3.64 0.27 -23.78
CA LYS A 194 4.67 1.18 -23.26
C LYS A 194 5.22 0.63 -21.93
N ASN A 195 6.53 0.48 -21.81
CA ASN A 195 7.19 0.09 -20.56
C ASN A 195 8.11 1.21 -20.09
N VAL A 196 7.87 1.73 -18.89
CA VAL A 196 8.68 2.77 -18.25
C VAL A 196 9.52 2.15 -17.15
N ILE A 197 10.82 2.42 -17.18
CA ILE A 197 11.79 1.94 -16.19
C ILE A 197 12.14 3.09 -15.28
N LEU A 198 12.01 2.90 -13.97
CA LEU A 198 12.40 3.88 -12.96
C LEU A 198 13.59 3.37 -12.17
N ASP A 199 14.71 4.06 -12.34
CA ASP A 199 16.00 3.71 -11.74
C ASP A 199 15.98 3.83 -10.21
N GLY A 200 16.53 2.81 -9.53
CA GLY A 200 16.70 2.76 -8.09
C GLY A 200 15.42 2.60 -7.26
N LEU A 201 14.22 2.65 -7.87
CA LEU A 201 12.94 2.54 -7.16
C LEU A 201 12.59 1.09 -6.85
N ASP A 202 12.05 0.83 -5.66
CA ASP A 202 11.59 -0.50 -5.26
C ASP A 202 10.17 -0.86 -5.77
N HIS A 203 9.73 -2.09 -5.49
CA HIS A 203 8.43 -2.63 -5.90
C HIS A 203 7.22 -1.74 -5.56
N ARG A 204 7.25 -1.04 -4.41
CA ARG A 204 6.16 -0.15 -4.01
C ARG A 204 6.36 1.24 -4.60
N GLU A 205 7.59 1.73 -4.64
CA GLU A 205 7.90 3.06 -5.15
C GLU A 205 7.52 3.25 -6.62
N VAL A 206 7.57 2.20 -7.44
CA VAL A 206 7.12 2.27 -8.85
C VAL A 206 5.63 2.54 -9.00
N ALA A 207 4.85 2.52 -7.92
CA ALA A 207 3.46 2.97 -7.87
C ALA A 207 3.26 4.30 -7.12
N PHE A 208 4.06 4.57 -6.08
CA PHE A 208 3.77 5.65 -5.12
C PHE A 208 4.76 6.82 -5.13
N ASN A 209 5.91 6.66 -5.80
CA ASN A 209 6.91 7.70 -5.94
C ASN A 209 6.43 8.80 -6.91
N LYS A 210 6.93 10.03 -6.72
CA LYS A 210 6.63 11.17 -7.59
C LYS A 210 7.03 10.95 -9.05
N LEU A 211 8.07 10.16 -9.33
CA LEU A 211 8.47 9.83 -10.70
C LEU A 211 7.47 8.88 -11.37
N ALA A 212 6.95 7.90 -10.62
CA ALA A 212 5.88 7.03 -11.09
C ALA A 212 4.60 7.84 -11.36
N PHE A 213 4.23 8.76 -10.47
CA PHE A 213 3.15 9.71 -10.71
C PHE A 213 3.35 10.50 -12.02
N GLY A 214 4.56 10.99 -12.29
CA GLY A 214 4.87 11.72 -13.52
C GLY A 214 4.57 10.91 -14.78
N ALA A 215 5.03 9.66 -14.81
CA ALA A 215 4.75 8.74 -15.92
C ALA A 215 3.24 8.43 -16.05
N MET A 216 2.54 8.15 -14.94
CA MET A 216 1.09 7.90 -14.94
C MET A 216 0.33 9.11 -15.50
N PHE A 217 0.64 10.31 -15.03
CA PHE A 217 -0.04 11.54 -15.41
C PHE A 217 0.15 11.83 -16.89
N GLU A 218 1.39 11.75 -17.38
CA GLU A 218 1.70 11.98 -18.80
C GLU A 218 0.98 10.98 -19.70
N PHE A 219 1.01 9.70 -19.33
CA PHE A 219 0.35 8.66 -20.11
C PHE A 219 -1.17 8.84 -20.18
N ILE A 220 -1.82 9.17 -19.05
CA ILE A 220 -3.29 9.29 -18.98
C ILE A 220 -3.80 10.60 -19.58
N THR A 221 -3.04 11.69 -19.48
CA THR A 221 -3.50 13.03 -19.88
C THR A 221 -2.91 13.50 -21.21
N GLY A 222 -1.88 12.81 -21.74
CA GLY A 222 -1.16 13.18 -22.96
C GLY A 222 -0.15 14.32 -22.79
N LYS A 223 0.12 14.77 -21.56
CA LYS A 223 1.08 15.85 -21.27
C LYS A 223 1.71 15.70 -19.88
N PRO A 224 2.96 16.15 -19.66
CA PRO A 224 3.59 16.07 -18.34
C PRO A 224 2.82 16.87 -17.28
N PRO A 225 2.88 16.47 -16.00
CA PRO A 225 2.31 17.26 -14.91
C PRO A 225 3.04 18.59 -14.75
N GLY A 226 2.32 19.62 -14.32
CA GLY A 226 2.93 20.92 -13.99
C GLY A 226 3.74 20.88 -12.69
N ASN A 227 3.47 19.92 -11.80
CA ASN A 227 4.18 19.74 -10.53
C ASN A 227 4.24 18.26 -10.13
N LEU A 228 5.40 17.79 -9.62
CA LEU A 228 5.56 16.44 -9.07
C LEU A 228 5.35 16.36 -7.56
N PHE A 229 5.27 17.52 -6.90
CA PHE A 229 5.14 17.64 -5.45
C PHE A 229 3.70 17.87 -5.02
N ILE A 230 3.43 17.61 -3.75
CA ILE A 230 2.13 17.83 -3.14
C ILE A 230 2.08 19.28 -2.63
N THR A 231 1.12 20.06 -3.12
CA THR A 231 0.88 21.43 -2.64
C THR A 231 0.03 21.41 -1.38
N GLN A 232 0.34 22.27 -0.41
CA GLN A 232 -0.37 22.33 0.87
C GLN A 232 -1.77 22.97 0.78
N GLU A 233 -2.73 22.45 1.55
CA GLU A 233 -3.99 23.10 1.94
C GLU A 233 -3.89 23.47 3.43
N PRO A 234 -4.30 24.67 3.87
CA PRO A 234 -4.08 25.11 5.25
C PRO A 234 -4.83 24.25 6.29
N LEU A 235 -6.08 23.88 6.00
CA LEU A 235 -6.97 23.15 6.91
C LEU A 235 -7.45 21.85 6.23
N PRO A 236 -6.60 20.82 6.17
CA PRO A 236 -6.98 19.55 5.55
C PRO A 236 -8.12 18.87 6.32
N VAL A 237 -9.16 18.44 5.60
CA VAL A 237 -10.20 17.57 6.17
C VAL A 237 -9.78 16.12 5.98
N LEU A 238 -9.53 15.41 7.08
CA LEU A 238 -9.07 14.04 7.10
C LEU A 238 -10.22 13.10 7.45
N ASN A 239 -10.32 12.03 6.69
CA ASN A 239 -11.33 11.00 6.86
C ASN A 239 -10.78 9.66 6.36
N GLY A 240 -11.43 8.58 6.78
CA GLY A 240 -11.06 7.23 6.42
C GLY A 240 -11.88 6.22 7.20
N LYS A 241 -11.40 4.97 7.17
CA LYS A 241 -12.07 3.83 7.79
C LYS A 241 -11.14 3.11 8.75
N VAL A 242 -11.69 2.60 9.84
CA VAL A 242 -11.08 1.55 10.63
C VAL A 242 -11.40 0.21 9.98
N THR A 243 -10.38 -0.60 9.68
CA THR A 243 -10.56 -1.94 9.11
C THR A 243 -9.92 -3.03 9.96
N GLY A 244 -10.45 -4.24 9.83
CA GLY A 244 -10.14 -5.36 10.71
C GLY A 244 -8.86 -6.12 10.39
N VAL A 245 -8.45 -6.93 11.37
CA VAL A 245 -7.47 -8.01 11.22
C VAL A 245 -8.11 -9.30 11.72
N SER A 246 -7.77 -10.42 11.09
CA SER A 246 -8.33 -11.74 11.40
C SER A 246 -7.22 -12.79 11.47
N ASP A 247 -7.53 -13.95 12.07
CA ASP A 247 -6.64 -15.13 12.11
C ASP A 247 -5.18 -14.82 12.48
N GLY A 248 -4.99 -14.10 13.58
CA GLY A 248 -3.66 -13.81 14.14
C GLY A 248 -2.76 -12.88 13.31
N GLY A 249 -3.30 -12.14 12.32
CA GLY A 249 -2.54 -11.10 11.60
C GLY A 249 -2.90 -10.88 10.14
N VAL A 250 -3.91 -11.57 9.60
CA VAL A 250 -4.38 -11.37 8.22
C VAL A 250 -5.28 -10.14 8.17
N TYR A 251 -4.77 -9.04 7.62
CA TYR A 251 -5.58 -7.84 7.43
C TYR A 251 -6.72 -8.07 6.43
N THR A 252 -7.90 -7.59 6.81
CA THR A 252 -9.04 -7.40 5.92
C THR A 252 -9.27 -5.90 5.75
N ASN A 253 -9.95 -5.51 4.68
CA ASN A 253 -10.46 -4.14 4.53
C ASN A 253 -11.93 -4.03 4.93
N LEU A 254 -12.43 -5.00 5.71
CA LEU A 254 -13.78 -4.94 6.23
C LEU A 254 -13.87 -3.85 7.30
N PRO A 255 -14.91 -2.98 7.23
CA PRO A 255 -15.09 -1.93 8.23
C PRO A 255 -15.38 -2.53 9.61
N VAL A 256 -14.85 -1.87 10.65
CA VAL A 256 -15.11 -2.27 12.04
C VAL A 256 -15.95 -1.21 12.73
N ALA A 257 -17.08 -1.64 13.31
CA ALA A 257 -17.90 -0.83 14.20
C ALA A 257 -17.34 -0.84 15.62
N GLU A 258 -17.74 0.15 16.42
CA GLU A 258 -17.38 0.25 17.84
C GLU A 258 -15.87 0.39 18.10
N ALA A 259 -15.08 0.70 17.06
CA ALA A 259 -13.70 1.12 17.23
C ALA A 259 -13.67 2.59 17.64
N GLU A 260 -12.87 2.91 18.65
CA GLU A 260 -12.66 4.28 19.10
C GLU A 260 -11.37 4.81 18.48
N VAL A 261 -11.47 5.99 17.84
CA VAL A 261 -10.35 6.74 17.29
C VAL A 261 -10.24 8.06 18.03
N GLU A 262 -9.09 8.29 18.65
CA GLU A 262 -8.71 9.58 19.21
C GLU A 262 -7.52 10.16 18.41
N ILE A 263 -7.51 11.47 18.21
CA ILE A 263 -6.41 12.18 17.53
C ILE A 263 -5.90 13.29 18.43
N PHE A 264 -4.60 13.31 18.67
CA PHE A 264 -3.91 14.33 19.44
C PHE A 264 -2.90 15.07 18.57
N GLU A 265 -2.86 16.40 18.68
CA GLU A 265 -1.73 17.18 18.17
C GLU A 265 -0.52 16.95 19.10
N VAL A 266 0.64 16.65 18.51
CA VAL A 266 1.87 16.36 19.27
C VAL A 266 2.98 17.35 18.95
N ASP A 267 3.92 17.49 19.88
CA ASP A 267 5.12 18.28 19.68
C ASP A 267 6.03 17.66 18.61
N VAL A 268 6.52 18.49 17.69
CA VAL A 268 7.32 18.06 16.52
C VAL A 268 8.74 17.58 16.88
N LYS A 269 9.21 17.82 18.10
CA LYS A 269 10.53 17.36 18.58
C LYS A 269 10.40 16.19 19.53
N THR A 270 9.37 16.17 20.39
CA THR A 270 9.26 15.19 21.47
C THR A 270 8.18 14.13 21.24
N GLY A 271 7.19 14.38 20.39
CA GLY A 271 6.03 13.51 20.20
C GLY A 271 5.06 13.52 21.38
N GLU A 272 5.27 14.39 22.38
CA GLU A 272 4.36 14.54 23.50
C GLU A 272 3.07 15.25 23.06
N ARG A 273 1.93 14.79 23.59
CA ARG A 273 0.63 15.42 23.33
C ARG A 273 0.67 16.86 23.83
N LYS A 274 0.22 17.81 23.01
CA LYS A 274 0.14 19.23 23.41
C LYS A 274 -0.96 19.48 24.45
N THR A 275 -1.98 18.63 24.46
CA THR A 275 -3.12 18.67 25.38
C THR A 275 -3.49 17.27 25.85
N THR A 276 -4.12 17.17 27.02
CA THR A 276 -4.68 15.90 27.53
C THR A 276 -6.02 15.55 26.88
N THR A 277 -6.76 16.54 26.38
CA THR A 277 -8.00 16.34 25.60
C THR A 277 -7.66 16.09 24.13
N PRO A 278 -8.25 15.07 23.47
CA PRO A 278 -8.04 14.83 22.05
C PRO A 278 -8.65 15.95 21.19
N ALA A 279 -7.98 16.27 20.08
CA ALA A 279 -8.50 17.19 19.07
C ALA A 279 -9.67 16.57 18.28
N HIS A 280 -9.76 15.24 18.26
CA HIS A 280 -10.87 14.48 17.67
C HIS A 280 -11.10 13.20 18.44
N ARG A 281 -12.36 12.84 18.65
CA ARG A 281 -12.75 11.53 19.19
C ARG A 281 -13.98 11.02 18.46
N LYS A 282 -13.92 9.78 17.97
CA LYS A 282 -15.03 9.14 17.25
C LYS A 282 -15.10 7.65 17.56
N VAL A 283 -16.30 7.16 17.84
CA VAL A 283 -16.63 5.74 17.78
C VAL A 283 -17.22 5.43 16.41
N THR A 284 -16.70 4.43 15.71
CA THR A 284 -17.10 4.08 14.35
C THR A 284 -18.47 3.38 14.32
N GLY A 285 -19.23 3.63 13.25
CA GLY A 285 -20.43 2.87 12.92
C GLY A 285 -20.10 1.62 12.10
N LYS A 286 -21.14 0.95 11.56
CA LYS A 286 -21.01 -0.24 10.68
C LYS A 286 -20.19 0.02 9.41
N ASP A 287 -20.06 1.27 9.00
CA ASP A 287 -19.26 1.71 7.85
C ASP A 287 -17.77 1.88 8.18
N GLY A 288 -17.39 1.80 9.46
CA GLY A 288 -16.03 1.95 9.95
C GLY A 288 -15.50 3.39 9.88
N VAL A 289 -16.32 4.38 9.52
CA VAL A 289 -15.84 5.75 9.24
C VAL A 289 -15.50 6.46 10.54
N TRP A 290 -14.26 6.98 10.64
CA TRP A 290 -13.76 7.65 11.85
C TRP A 290 -13.72 9.18 11.75
N GLY A 291 -13.75 9.76 10.54
CA GLY A 291 -13.76 11.21 10.34
C GLY A 291 -15.17 11.80 10.29
N PRO A 292 -15.32 13.06 9.80
CA PRO A 292 -14.24 13.95 9.39
C PRO A 292 -13.51 14.58 10.59
N PHE A 293 -12.21 14.84 10.43
CA PHE A 293 -11.38 15.62 11.34
C PHE A 293 -10.73 16.78 10.56
N ILE A 294 -10.84 18.00 11.08
CA ILE A 294 -10.17 19.18 10.49
C ILE A 294 -8.81 19.35 11.15
N GLY A 295 -7.75 19.03 10.40
CA GLY A 295 -6.36 19.16 10.86
C GLY A 295 -5.71 20.49 10.47
N LYS A 296 -4.42 20.60 10.79
CA LYS A 296 -3.49 21.64 10.33
C LYS A 296 -2.39 20.95 9.54
N SER A 297 -2.03 21.51 8.39
CA SER A 297 -1.10 20.86 7.46
C SER A 297 0.38 20.99 7.81
N ASP A 298 0.70 21.64 8.93
CA ASP A 298 2.03 21.73 9.53
C ASP A 298 2.13 21.03 10.90
N ALA A 299 1.05 20.41 11.36
CA ALA A 299 0.98 19.74 12.66
C ALA A 299 1.26 18.24 12.56
N TYR A 300 1.91 17.70 13.59
CA TYR A 300 2.11 16.28 13.79
C TYR A 300 0.99 15.70 14.65
N TYR A 301 0.59 14.47 14.35
CA TYR A 301 -0.54 13.83 15.01
C TYR A 301 -0.20 12.44 15.53
N GLU A 302 -0.75 12.13 16.70
CA GLU A 302 -0.90 10.77 17.23
C GLU A 302 -2.35 10.34 17.01
N PHE A 303 -2.55 9.25 16.27
CA PHE A 303 -3.83 8.55 16.15
C PHE A 303 -3.82 7.38 17.13
N VAL A 304 -4.76 7.36 18.06
CA VAL A 304 -4.96 6.25 19.00
C VAL A 304 -6.17 5.45 18.52
N LEU A 305 -5.94 4.18 18.21
CA LEU A 305 -7.00 3.25 17.82
C LEU A 305 -7.22 2.25 18.95
N HIS A 306 -8.43 2.27 19.50
CA HIS A 306 -8.95 1.29 20.43
C HIS A 306 -9.95 0.39 19.71
N MET A 307 -9.73 -0.93 19.77
CA MET A 307 -10.61 -1.91 19.15
C MET A 307 -10.65 -3.19 19.98
N ALA A 308 -11.83 -3.81 20.10
CA ALA A 308 -11.99 -5.04 20.86
C ALA A 308 -11.03 -6.14 20.39
N ALA A 309 -10.44 -6.84 21.36
CA ALA A 309 -9.50 -7.95 21.16
C ALA A 309 -8.24 -7.61 20.31
N GLN A 310 -7.85 -6.34 20.23
CA GLN A 310 -6.62 -5.89 19.58
C GLN A 310 -5.77 -5.01 20.49
N PRO A 311 -4.47 -4.85 20.22
CA PRO A 311 -3.62 -3.85 20.86
C PRO A 311 -4.13 -2.43 20.62
N ILE A 312 -3.99 -1.58 21.65
CA ILE A 312 -4.19 -0.14 21.53
C ILE A 312 -3.06 0.39 20.65
N THR A 313 -3.42 0.87 19.47
CA THR A 313 -2.42 1.22 18.45
C THR A 313 -2.23 2.73 18.41
N HIS A 314 -1.02 3.18 18.73
CA HIS A 314 -0.59 4.56 18.64
C HIS A 314 0.15 4.76 17.32
N THR A 315 -0.46 5.47 16.37
CA THR A 315 0.17 5.77 15.08
C THR A 315 0.56 7.25 15.02
N TYR A 316 1.85 7.53 15.07
CA TYR A 316 2.42 8.86 14.88
C TYR A 316 2.67 9.10 13.39
N ARG A 317 2.16 10.21 12.84
CA ARG A 317 2.32 10.58 11.43
C ARG A 317 2.82 12.01 11.30
N SER A 318 3.59 12.25 10.25
CA SER A 318 3.96 13.60 9.80
C SER A 318 2.70 14.40 9.38
N PRO A 319 2.84 15.71 9.11
CA PRO A 319 1.71 16.53 8.70
C PRO A 319 1.04 16.05 7.42
N PHE A 320 -0.28 16.20 7.38
CA PHE A 320 -1.08 15.93 6.18
C PHE A 320 -1.16 17.20 5.35
N LEU A 321 -0.54 17.19 4.18
CA LEU A 321 -0.46 18.40 3.37
C LEU A 321 -1.80 18.80 2.74
N ARG A 322 -2.75 17.87 2.56
CA ARG A 322 -4.05 18.14 1.95
C ARG A 322 -5.14 17.27 2.57
N SER A 323 -6.40 17.61 2.31
CA SER A 323 -7.56 16.82 2.70
C SER A 323 -7.48 15.39 2.16
N SER A 324 -8.08 14.40 2.82
CA SER A 324 -8.12 13.03 2.30
C SER A 324 -9.24 12.20 2.91
N ASP A 325 -9.94 11.42 2.08
CA ASP A 325 -10.96 10.46 2.51
C ASP A 325 -10.44 9.02 2.63
N VAL A 326 -9.15 8.80 2.33
CA VAL A 326 -8.50 7.48 2.32
C VAL A 326 -7.41 7.36 3.37
N VAL A 327 -7.63 7.95 4.55
CA VAL A 327 -6.73 7.81 5.70
C VAL A 327 -7.21 6.61 6.54
N HIS A 328 -6.99 5.39 6.04
CA HIS A 328 -7.41 4.18 6.77
C HIS A 328 -6.54 3.90 7.99
N LEU A 329 -7.16 3.31 9.01
CA LEU A 329 -6.52 2.88 10.25
C LEU A 329 -6.74 1.36 10.39
N ARG A 330 -5.66 0.64 10.66
CA ARG A 330 -5.67 -0.79 10.95
C ARG A 330 -5.06 -1.00 12.33
N PRO A 331 -5.53 -1.99 13.11
CA PRO A 331 -4.88 -2.32 14.37
C PRO A 331 -3.44 -2.80 14.12
N GLY A 332 -2.54 -2.42 15.00
CA GLY A 332 -1.24 -3.05 15.13
C GLY A 332 -1.39 -4.48 15.64
N VAL A 333 -0.43 -5.33 15.29
CA VAL A 333 -0.36 -6.72 15.76
C VAL A 333 1.01 -6.93 16.38
N PHE A 334 1.05 -7.46 17.61
CA PHE A 334 2.30 -7.88 18.20
C PHE A 334 2.90 -9.03 17.40
N ALA A 335 4.17 -8.90 17.01
CA ALA A 335 4.87 -10.04 16.45
C ALA A 335 5.34 -10.96 17.58
N LYS A 336 5.68 -12.20 17.21
CA LYS A 336 6.28 -13.16 18.13
C LYS A 336 7.49 -12.54 18.85
N GLY A 337 7.44 -12.54 20.18
CA GLY A 337 8.47 -12.01 21.06
C GLY A 337 8.26 -10.56 21.53
N ASP A 338 7.35 -9.80 20.92
CA ASP A 338 7.12 -8.40 21.32
C ASP A 338 6.55 -8.29 22.74
N GLU A 339 5.78 -9.30 23.17
CA GLU A 339 5.16 -9.38 24.50
C GLU A 339 6.16 -9.38 25.67
N GLN A 340 7.45 -9.66 25.40
CA GLN A 340 8.50 -9.68 26.42
C GLN A 340 9.15 -8.31 26.63
N ALA A 341 8.95 -7.37 25.71
CA ALA A 341 9.51 -6.02 25.79
C ALA A 341 8.69 -5.13 26.72
N ALA A 342 9.31 -4.14 27.37
CA ALA A 342 8.57 -3.16 28.15
C ALA A 342 7.80 -2.18 27.26
N ALA A 343 8.40 -1.76 26.14
CA ALA A 343 7.75 -1.01 25.07
C ALA A 343 8.30 -1.44 23.70
N VAL A 344 7.48 -1.35 22.65
CA VAL A 344 7.89 -1.59 21.26
C VAL A 344 7.49 -0.41 20.39
N VAL A 345 8.44 0.12 19.62
CA VAL A 345 8.16 1.12 18.57
C VAL A 345 8.55 0.53 17.22
N THR A 346 7.64 0.64 16.26
CA THR A 346 7.85 0.25 14.86
C THR A 346 7.90 1.51 14.00
N MET A 347 8.91 1.65 13.14
CA MET A 347 8.86 2.58 12.02
C MET A 347 8.27 1.87 10.80
N SER A 348 7.34 2.52 10.09
CA SER A 348 6.61 1.96 8.95
C SER A 348 6.72 2.87 7.73
N ARG A 349 7.02 2.27 6.58
CA ARG A 349 7.10 2.91 5.26
C ARG A 349 6.07 2.24 4.32
N PRO A 350 4.78 2.62 4.35
CA PRO A 350 3.74 1.91 3.60
C PRO A 350 3.92 1.93 2.08
N ARG A 351 4.61 2.96 1.55
CA ARG A 351 4.72 3.26 0.12
C ARG A 351 6.10 2.94 -0.48
N GLY A 352 6.92 2.16 0.22
CA GLY A 352 8.26 1.78 -0.20
C GLY A 352 8.91 0.77 0.75
N TYR A 353 10.16 0.39 0.48
CA TYR A 353 11.00 -0.44 1.35
C TYR A 353 12.26 0.30 1.79
N PHE A 354 12.83 -0.04 2.94
CA PHE A 354 14.09 0.54 3.40
C PHE A 354 15.26 -0.10 2.64
N GLY A 355 16.06 0.70 1.94
CA GLY A 355 17.25 0.24 1.22
C GLY A 355 18.55 0.65 1.92
N ILE A 356 19.32 -0.31 2.43
CA ILE A 356 20.64 -0.05 3.01
C ILE A 356 21.57 0.51 1.93
N GLY A 357 22.27 1.61 2.22
CA GLY A 357 23.16 2.31 1.28
C GLY A 357 22.44 3.20 0.26
N ARG A 358 21.13 3.00 0.04
CA ARG A 358 20.28 3.85 -0.81
C ARG A 358 19.59 4.95 0.00
N ASP A 359 19.00 4.57 1.13
CA ASP A 359 18.19 5.43 1.97
C ASP A 359 18.93 5.78 3.27
N LYS A 360 18.64 6.97 3.82
CA LYS A 360 19.02 7.32 5.19
C LYS A 360 17.86 7.01 6.11
N PHE A 361 17.99 6.02 7.00
CA PHE A 361 16.91 5.71 7.93
C PHE A 361 17.45 5.21 9.28
N SER A 362 16.69 5.49 10.33
CA SER A 362 16.99 5.03 11.68
C SER A 362 15.76 5.08 12.57
N LEU A 363 15.70 4.19 13.56
CA LEU A 363 14.83 4.30 14.71
C LEU A 363 15.71 4.50 15.95
N ASP A 364 15.51 5.62 16.66
CA ASP A 364 16.34 6.01 17.80
C ASP A 364 17.86 6.04 17.49
N GLY A 365 18.21 6.53 16.30
CA GLY A 365 19.59 6.60 15.83
C GLY A 365 20.22 5.26 15.41
N LYS A 366 19.44 4.17 15.39
CA LYS A 366 19.90 2.83 14.99
C LYS A 366 19.19 2.35 13.73
N VAL A 367 19.87 1.57 12.91
CA VAL A 367 19.23 0.77 11.85
C VAL A 367 18.53 -0.40 12.53
N PRO A 368 17.19 -0.55 12.40
CA PRO A 368 16.49 -1.67 13.02
C PRO A 368 16.97 -3.03 12.47
N PRO A 369 16.97 -4.10 13.28
CA PRO A 369 17.29 -5.44 12.80
C PRO A 369 16.24 -5.94 11.79
N GLY A 370 16.64 -6.87 10.92
CA GLY A 370 15.76 -7.51 9.95
C GLY A 370 15.57 -6.76 8.62
N ILE A 371 16.23 -5.61 8.45
CA ILE A 371 16.33 -4.93 7.15
C ILE A 371 17.45 -5.60 6.34
N ASN A 372 17.12 -6.09 5.14
CA ASN A 372 18.06 -6.83 4.31
C ASN A 372 18.97 -5.90 3.48
N ASP A 373 20.20 -6.34 3.23
CA ASP A 373 21.11 -5.69 2.27
C ASP A 373 20.67 -5.93 0.81
N GLY A 374 21.13 -5.06 -0.08
CA GLY A 374 20.86 -5.14 -1.52
C GLY A 374 19.45 -4.67 -1.89
N VAL A 375 18.70 -5.52 -2.59
CA VAL A 375 17.35 -5.19 -3.09
C VAL A 375 16.39 -4.89 -1.92
N PRO A 376 15.81 -3.69 -1.81
CA PRO A 376 14.96 -3.31 -0.68
C PRO A 376 13.75 -4.25 -0.50
N GLY A 377 13.61 -4.84 0.69
CA GLY A 377 12.58 -5.86 0.95
C GLY A 377 11.62 -5.61 2.12
N ALA A 378 12.04 -4.78 3.08
CA ALA A 378 11.34 -4.55 4.34
C ALA A 378 10.69 -3.17 4.37
N SER A 379 9.39 -3.10 4.72
CA SER A 379 8.65 -1.83 4.88
C SER A 379 8.48 -1.42 6.34
N THR A 380 8.92 -2.25 7.27
CA THR A 380 8.85 -1.98 8.70
C THR A 380 10.17 -2.36 9.35
N GLY A 381 10.51 -1.65 10.42
CA GLY A 381 11.63 -1.97 11.32
C GLY A 381 11.23 -1.59 12.73
N LYS A 382 11.72 -2.31 13.74
CA LYS A 382 11.29 -2.08 15.13
C LYS A 382 12.42 -2.23 16.13
N LEU A 383 12.24 -1.60 17.27
CA LEU A 383 13.11 -1.72 18.44
C LEU A 383 12.26 -1.93 19.70
N ALA A 384 12.80 -2.71 20.62
CA ALA A 384 12.33 -2.81 21.98
C ALA A 384 12.99 -1.74 22.85
N PHE A 385 12.28 -1.27 23.87
CA PHE A 385 12.74 -0.23 24.79
C PHE A 385 12.49 -0.63 26.24
N GLU A 386 13.29 -0.04 27.12
CA GLU A 386 13.15 -0.10 28.58
C GLU A 386 11.83 0.53 29.06
N PRO A 387 11.34 0.18 30.27
CA PRO A 387 10.13 0.77 30.82
C PRO A 387 10.28 2.27 31.03
N GLY A 388 9.17 3.00 30.85
CA GLY A 388 9.08 4.43 31.09
C GLY A 388 8.82 5.23 29.81
N PRO A 389 8.13 6.38 29.92
CA PRO A 389 7.81 7.21 28.79
C PRO A 389 9.07 7.92 28.28
N ARG A 390 9.37 7.75 26.99
CA ARG A 390 10.48 8.46 26.32
C ARG A 390 10.13 8.78 24.88
N THR A 391 10.82 9.77 24.33
CA THR A 391 10.80 10.07 22.90
C THR A 391 11.67 9.07 22.14
N VAL A 392 11.18 8.67 20.98
CA VAL A 392 11.86 7.83 19.98
C VAL A 392 11.75 8.54 18.64
N LEU A 393 12.87 8.78 17.97
CA LEU A 393 12.90 9.43 16.66
C LEU A 393 12.96 8.38 15.54
N ALA A 394 11.92 8.32 14.71
CA ALA A 394 11.95 7.60 13.45
C ALA A 394 12.35 8.56 12.33
N VAL A 395 13.40 8.21 11.59
CA VAL A 395 13.95 9.04 10.49
C VAL A 395 13.93 8.22 9.21
N PHE A 396 13.44 8.82 8.13
CA PHE A 396 13.57 8.30 6.77
C PHE A 396 13.81 9.46 5.80
N ASN A 397 15.00 9.48 5.18
CA ASN A 397 15.51 10.52 4.31
C ASN A 397 15.32 11.92 4.94
N ASN A 398 14.33 12.67 4.47
CA ASN A 398 14.03 14.03 4.93
C ASN A 398 12.85 14.11 5.91
N GLU A 399 12.21 12.97 6.22
CA GLU A 399 11.09 12.88 7.14
C GLU A 399 11.59 12.41 8.51
N THR A 400 11.16 13.10 9.57
CA THR A 400 11.41 12.71 10.96
C THR A 400 10.09 12.76 11.71
N ILE A 401 9.76 11.66 12.40
CA ILE A 401 8.57 11.50 13.21
C ILE A 401 9.01 11.21 14.64
N PRO A 402 8.75 12.11 15.61
CA PRO A 402 8.90 11.79 17.01
C PRO A 402 7.70 10.97 17.49
N ALA A 403 7.95 9.87 18.18
CA ALA A 403 6.95 9.03 18.81
C ALA A 403 7.24 8.88 20.31
N ARG A 404 6.23 8.50 21.09
CA ARG A 404 6.39 8.15 22.51
C ARG A 404 6.33 6.64 22.70
N THR A 405 7.14 6.12 23.61
CA THR A 405 6.97 4.75 24.08
C THR A 405 5.68 4.62 24.88
N TRP A 406 5.00 3.49 24.68
CA TRP A 406 3.82 3.08 25.45
C TRP A 406 4.00 1.63 25.95
N PRO A 407 3.49 1.30 27.15
CA PRO A 407 3.76 0.02 27.80
C PRO A 407 3.05 -1.17 27.11
N VAL A 408 3.82 -2.17 26.70
CA VAL A 408 3.29 -3.43 26.12
C VAL A 408 2.43 -4.19 27.13
N LYS A 409 2.79 -4.15 28.43
CA LYS A 409 2.03 -4.80 29.52
C LYS A 409 0.60 -4.27 29.68
N GLU A 410 0.33 -3.07 29.18
CA GLU A 410 -0.99 -2.43 29.15
C GLU A 410 -1.63 -2.56 27.75
N ASN A 411 -1.09 -3.45 26.91
CA ASN A 411 -1.57 -3.77 25.57
C ASN A 411 -1.43 -2.62 24.55
N HIS A 412 -0.40 -1.77 24.70
CA HIS A 412 -0.11 -0.69 23.75
C HIS A 412 0.97 -1.06 22.74
N LEU A 413 0.77 -0.67 21.48
CA LEU A 413 1.73 -0.79 20.39
C LEU A 413 1.91 0.55 19.69
N VAL A 414 3.16 0.88 19.33
CA VAL A 414 3.50 2.17 18.72
C VAL A 414 4.03 2.00 17.30
N VAL A 415 3.49 2.79 16.38
CA VAL A 415 3.91 2.90 14.98
C VAL A 415 4.24 4.36 14.66
N ALA A 416 5.46 4.65 14.21
CA ALA A 416 5.80 5.87 13.50
C ALA A 416 5.68 5.60 11.99
N GLU A 417 4.63 6.12 11.36
CA GLU A 417 4.32 5.81 9.96
C GLU A 417 4.63 6.99 9.04
N PHE A 418 5.57 6.76 8.12
CA PHE A 418 5.98 7.75 7.12
C PHE A 418 4.89 7.96 6.08
N LEU A 419 4.65 9.22 5.75
CA LEU A 419 3.61 9.61 4.82
C LEU A 419 4.17 10.12 3.49
N ASN A 420 5.33 10.78 3.47
CA ASN A 420 5.76 11.62 2.34
C ASN A 420 6.68 10.95 1.31
#